data_AF-A0A3A5V3V7-F1
#
_entry.id   AF-A0A3A5V3V7-F1
#
_cell.length_a   1.000
_cell.length_b   1.000
_cell.length_c   1.000
_cell.angle_alpha   90.00
_cell.angle_beta   90.00
_cell.angle_gamma   90.00
#
_symmetry.space_group_name_H-M   'P 1'
#
loop_
_entity.id
_entity.type
_entity.pdbx_description
1 polymer ?
#
loop_
_entity_poly.entity_id
_entity_poly.type
_entity_poly.pdbx_seq_one_letter_code
_entity_poly.pdbx_strand_id
1 'polypeptide(L)'
;FNPGESPIAIVSLDSDEGDDLVIGEKDGTLLMYKLTESKSLIECNNVIEERWSGDISIIGTDEGFAHIVWTRRYMGPNWFLMQTLSYSTIDSSCRIAPPQDLLPGIPLSDGKYWGIDMDIRDSEIIVSGYHRDVFSGGSLEDETNIFLIHSESPLSSEDWTLQTGIIRDVDADPAQIDSLSVEFGHEQAHILYQTIRNDTTGKDRLGVWYSHGQIGQETWAYRKAVGDETALPMLTVLEDDEGDTLVSLWREGDPQDSELVVFVTDSNFMTNGGMETRIPARGMAGIGVVESERGIQVLFDRVGANGPQVEYGLIDIDDGWIGLSDALVRGQYKSMDRSDDSGETMMILSSSDGWQIRTLIDDGSAKPGGSLSDQLRSSLGLDQESFEILVIGVALAILILGMVTLVGLSAQGVRWVGRRGSIDQDANVVMEDDVVDLVGEADLSIGSDQVEIVHEESEVVGVSGRESRRSRREKRGSEGVELLGSGDSDSIEPELEIPSPDSPMLVPVAGQVTCQGCGSRFATEPGVMSMKCPVCGAKVGL
;
A
#
# COMPACT_ATOMS: atom_id res chain seq x y z
N PHE A 1 -22.79 6.15 -10.53
CA PHE A 1 -23.81 5.71 -9.55
C PHE A 1 -25.10 6.45 -9.80
N ASN A 2 -26.21 5.73 -9.80
CA ASN A 2 -27.53 6.35 -9.88
C ASN A 2 -27.89 7.04 -8.55
N PRO A 3 -28.86 7.98 -8.54
CA PRO A 3 -29.33 8.56 -7.29
C PRO A 3 -29.85 7.48 -6.32
N GLY A 4 -29.38 7.53 -5.06
CA GLY A 4 -29.74 6.58 -4.01
C GLY A 4 -28.88 5.31 -3.96
N GLU A 5 -27.92 5.17 -4.87
CA GLU A 5 -26.98 4.05 -4.92
C GLU A 5 -25.67 4.42 -4.22
N SER A 6 -25.12 3.48 -3.44
CA SER A 6 -23.83 3.63 -2.76
C SER A 6 -22.85 2.56 -3.28
N PRO A 7 -21.62 2.93 -3.68
CA PRO A 7 -20.57 1.94 -3.86
C PRO A 7 -20.26 1.24 -2.54
N ILE A 8 -19.91 -0.03 -2.65
CA ILE A 8 -19.45 -0.88 -1.55
C ILE A 8 -17.97 -1.17 -1.73
N ALA A 9 -17.60 -1.74 -2.87
CA ALA A 9 -16.26 -2.22 -3.15
C ALA A 9 -15.87 -1.94 -4.61
N ILE A 10 -14.58 -1.70 -4.84
CA ILE A 10 -13.93 -1.79 -6.15
C ILE A 10 -13.01 -3.00 -6.14
N VAL A 11 -12.91 -3.70 -7.26
CA VAL A 11 -12.07 -4.88 -7.40
C VAL A 11 -11.38 -4.87 -8.75
N SER A 12 -10.06 -5.04 -8.76
CA SER A 12 -9.32 -5.25 -9.99
C SER A 12 -9.33 -6.71 -10.38
N LEU A 13 -9.42 -6.99 -11.68
CA LEU A 13 -9.42 -8.36 -12.20
C LEU A 13 -8.15 -8.73 -12.94
N ASP A 14 -7.19 -7.80 -13.10
CA ASP A 14 -5.96 -7.98 -13.89
C ASP A 14 -6.20 -8.72 -15.22
N SER A 15 -7.35 -8.44 -15.84
CA SER A 15 -7.76 -9.14 -17.06
C SER A 15 -7.18 -8.46 -18.30
N ASP A 16 -6.85 -9.26 -19.32
CA ASP A 16 -6.42 -8.76 -20.65
C ASP A 16 -7.40 -7.75 -21.29
N GLU A 17 -8.68 -7.76 -20.87
CA GLU A 17 -9.71 -6.85 -21.37
C GLU A 17 -9.70 -5.47 -20.67
N GLY A 18 -8.91 -5.29 -19.60
CA GLY A 18 -8.76 -4.02 -18.88
C GLY A 18 -10.01 -3.60 -18.09
N ASP A 19 -10.84 -4.58 -17.74
CA ASP A 19 -12.17 -4.34 -17.19
C ASP A 19 -12.29 -4.80 -15.73
N ASP A 20 -12.26 -3.82 -14.84
CA ASP A 20 -12.41 -4.00 -13.39
C ASP A 20 -13.89 -4.05 -12.97
N LEU A 21 -14.16 -4.39 -11.71
CA LEU A 21 -15.51 -4.48 -11.17
C LEU A 21 -15.76 -3.48 -10.05
N VAL A 22 -16.99 -2.98 -9.98
CA VAL A 22 -17.48 -2.15 -8.87
C VAL A 22 -18.79 -2.71 -8.37
N ILE A 23 -18.87 -2.97 -7.07
CA ILE A 23 -20.09 -3.41 -6.40
C ILE A 23 -20.81 -2.20 -5.80
N GLY A 24 -22.09 -2.08 -6.10
CA GLY A 24 -22.97 -1.04 -5.57
C GLY A 24 -24.16 -1.64 -4.82
N GLU A 25 -24.72 -0.87 -3.89
CA GLU A 25 -25.97 -1.19 -3.21
C GLU A 25 -27.01 -0.13 -3.47
N LYS A 26 -28.24 -0.60 -3.67
CA LYS A 26 -29.42 0.24 -3.79
C LYS A 26 -30.65 -0.48 -3.27
N ASP A 27 -31.30 0.09 -2.25
CA ASP A 27 -32.56 -0.41 -1.68
C ASP A 27 -32.49 -1.89 -1.27
N GLY A 28 -31.34 -2.34 -0.77
CA GLY A 28 -31.06 -3.74 -0.39
C GLY A 28 -30.71 -4.66 -1.57
N THR A 29 -30.52 -4.12 -2.77
CA THR A 29 -30.06 -4.89 -3.94
C THR A 29 -28.57 -4.67 -4.17
N LEU A 30 -27.79 -5.75 -4.27
CA LEU A 30 -26.39 -5.74 -4.66
C LEU A 30 -26.25 -5.78 -6.19
N LEU A 31 -25.81 -4.66 -6.74
CA LEU A 31 -25.60 -4.40 -8.16
C LEU A 31 -24.11 -4.52 -8.49
N MET A 32 -23.82 -4.86 -9.73
CA MET A 32 -22.46 -4.94 -10.25
C MET A 32 -22.31 -4.00 -11.45
N TYR A 33 -21.16 -3.34 -11.51
CA TYR A 33 -20.77 -2.47 -12.61
C TYR A 33 -19.41 -2.92 -13.13
N LYS A 34 -19.28 -2.87 -14.45
CA LYS A 34 -18.01 -2.98 -15.15
C LYS A 34 -17.35 -1.61 -15.19
N LEU A 35 -16.11 -1.52 -14.75
CA LEU A 35 -15.29 -0.32 -14.79
C LEU A 35 -14.30 -0.45 -15.95
N THR A 36 -14.56 0.31 -17.02
CA THR A 36 -13.70 0.32 -18.20
C THR A 36 -12.37 1.02 -17.91
N GLU A 37 -11.33 0.81 -18.72
CA GLU A 37 -10.08 1.60 -18.70
C GLU A 37 -10.27 3.12 -18.61
N SER A 38 -11.27 3.67 -19.32
CA SER A 38 -11.63 5.11 -19.26
C SER A 38 -12.27 5.55 -17.93
N LYS A 39 -12.30 4.67 -16.94
CA LYS A 39 -12.94 4.77 -15.61
C LYS A 39 -14.43 5.14 -15.68
N SER A 40 -15.10 4.67 -16.75
CA SER A 40 -16.55 4.75 -16.91
C SER A 40 -17.24 3.50 -16.38
N LEU A 41 -18.41 3.68 -15.78
CA LEU A 41 -19.20 2.58 -15.20
C LEU A 41 -20.28 2.11 -16.18
N ILE A 42 -20.31 0.81 -16.45
CA ILE A 42 -21.33 0.14 -17.26
C ILE A 42 -22.06 -0.86 -16.36
N GLU A 43 -23.37 -0.69 -16.20
CA GLU A 43 -24.19 -1.58 -15.38
C GLU A 43 -24.25 -2.99 -15.97
N CYS A 44 -23.99 -4.00 -15.13
CA CYS A 44 -24.09 -5.40 -15.51
C CYS A 44 -25.56 -5.86 -15.47
N ASN A 45 -25.93 -6.84 -16.29
CA ASN A 45 -27.30 -7.36 -16.33
C ASN A 45 -27.64 -8.29 -15.15
N ASN A 46 -26.62 -8.85 -14.50
CA ASN A 46 -26.78 -9.76 -13.38
C ASN A 46 -26.74 -9.00 -12.06
N VAL A 47 -27.60 -9.42 -11.14
CA VAL A 47 -27.68 -8.92 -9.77
C VAL A 47 -27.11 -9.98 -8.84
N ILE A 48 -26.34 -9.58 -7.84
CA ILE A 48 -25.73 -10.51 -6.87
C ILE A 48 -26.78 -11.00 -5.87
N GLU A 49 -27.53 -10.06 -5.28
CA GLU A 49 -28.60 -10.36 -4.33
C GLU A 49 -29.66 -9.25 -4.34
N GLU A 50 -30.94 -9.61 -4.23
CA GLU A 50 -32.07 -8.67 -4.24
C GLU A 50 -32.46 -8.18 -2.84
N ARG A 51 -32.11 -8.94 -1.79
CA ARG A 51 -32.48 -8.66 -0.40
C ARG A 51 -31.27 -8.75 0.54
N TRP A 52 -30.21 -8.07 0.17
CA TRP A 52 -29.00 -7.99 0.96
C TRP A 52 -29.15 -7.00 2.12
N SER A 53 -28.63 -7.41 3.27
CA SER A 53 -28.51 -6.59 4.47
C SER A 53 -27.54 -7.31 5.40
N GLY A 54 -26.28 -6.95 5.30
CA GLY A 54 -25.21 -7.48 6.13
C GLY A 54 -23.86 -7.16 5.51
N ASP A 55 -22.95 -8.13 5.52
CA ASP A 55 -21.56 -7.92 5.13
C ASP A 55 -21.22 -8.62 3.82
N ILE A 56 -20.10 -8.18 3.24
CA ILE A 56 -19.55 -8.61 1.96
C ILE A 56 -18.03 -8.42 2.02
N SER A 57 -17.28 -9.41 1.54
CA SER A 57 -15.86 -9.30 1.22
C SER A 57 -15.65 -9.82 -0.20
N ILE A 58 -14.79 -9.15 -0.96
CA ILE A 58 -14.54 -9.45 -2.38
C ILE A 58 -13.07 -9.16 -2.68
N ILE A 59 -12.41 -10.11 -3.35
CA ILE A 59 -11.00 -10.04 -3.73
C ILE A 59 -10.87 -10.47 -5.18
N GLY A 60 -10.08 -9.73 -5.95
CA GLY A 60 -9.74 -10.05 -7.33
C GLY A 60 -8.52 -10.96 -7.40
N THR A 61 -8.45 -11.78 -8.44
CA THR A 61 -7.27 -12.60 -8.73
C THR A 61 -6.77 -12.32 -10.15
N ASP A 62 -5.48 -12.60 -10.38
CA ASP A 62 -4.80 -12.52 -11.67
C ASP A 62 -5.38 -13.46 -12.74
N GLU A 63 -6.22 -14.42 -12.33
CA GLU A 63 -6.93 -15.32 -13.25
C GLU A 63 -8.16 -14.66 -13.93
N GLY A 64 -8.45 -13.38 -13.65
CA GLY A 64 -9.59 -12.67 -14.24
C GLY A 64 -10.92 -12.92 -13.53
N PHE A 65 -10.87 -13.41 -12.28
CA PHE A 65 -12.05 -13.68 -11.46
C PHE A 65 -12.02 -12.86 -10.16
N ALA A 66 -13.18 -12.35 -9.76
CA ALA A 66 -13.39 -11.87 -8.40
C ALA A 66 -14.07 -12.94 -7.58
N HIS A 67 -13.47 -13.29 -6.45
CA HIS A 67 -14.05 -14.14 -5.44
C HIS A 67 -14.86 -13.27 -4.49
N ILE A 68 -16.10 -13.64 -4.23
CA ILE A 68 -17.03 -12.86 -3.41
C ILE A 68 -17.66 -13.75 -2.34
N VAL A 69 -17.65 -13.25 -1.11
CA VAL A 69 -18.39 -13.81 0.01
C VAL A 69 -19.33 -12.76 0.55
N TRP A 70 -20.60 -13.12 0.77
CA TRP A 70 -21.57 -12.19 1.33
C TRP A 70 -22.59 -12.89 2.21
N THR A 71 -23.12 -12.13 3.16
CA THR A 71 -24.25 -12.61 3.96
C THR A 71 -25.54 -12.56 3.14
N ARG A 72 -26.22 -13.70 3.04
CA ARG A 72 -27.41 -13.87 2.22
C ARG A 72 -28.63 -14.12 3.09
N ARG A 73 -29.75 -13.48 2.75
CA ARG A 73 -31.04 -13.70 3.41
C ARG A 73 -32.03 -14.40 2.50
N TYR A 74 -32.72 -15.40 3.02
CA TYR A 74 -33.72 -16.14 2.28
C TYR A 74 -34.86 -16.62 3.17
N MET A 75 -35.99 -16.97 2.56
CA MET A 75 -37.13 -17.54 3.28
C MET A 75 -36.93 -19.04 3.46
N GLY A 76 -36.71 -19.46 4.70
CA GLY A 76 -36.55 -20.86 5.06
C GLY A 76 -37.86 -21.61 5.27
N PRO A 77 -37.78 -22.86 5.77
CA PRO A 77 -38.94 -23.61 6.22
C PRO A 77 -39.77 -22.81 7.22
N ASN A 78 -41.09 -22.98 7.21
CA ASN A 78 -42.03 -22.29 8.11
C ASN A 78 -42.03 -20.75 8.00
N TRP A 79 -41.48 -20.19 6.91
CA TRP A 79 -41.50 -18.76 6.62
C TRP A 79 -40.66 -17.92 7.60
N PHE A 80 -39.67 -18.54 8.24
CA PHE A 80 -38.65 -17.80 8.95
C PHE A 80 -37.68 -17.17 7.96
N LEU A 81 -37.28 -15.94 8.26
CA LEU A 81 -36.21 -15.27 7.54
C LEU A 81 -34.88 -15.80 8.06
N MET A 82 -34.16 -16.49 7.17
CA MET A 82 -32.90 -17.14 7.47
C MET A 82 -31.74 -16.29 6.96
N GLN A 83 -30.58 -16.42 7.59
CA GLN A 83 -29.31 -15.89 7.12
C GLN A 83 -28.31 -17.03 6.93
N THR A 84 -27.55 -16.98 5.83
CA THR A 84 -26.38 -17.83 5.57
C THR A 84 -25.23 -16.96 5.06
N LEU A 85 -24.06 -17.55 4.90
CA LEU A 85 -22.91 -16.98 4.22
C LEU A 85 -22.75 -17.70 2.88
N SER A 86 -22.78 -16.96 1.78
CA SER A 86 -22.67 -17.52 0.43
C SER A 86 -21.37 -17.07 -0.23
N TYR A 87 -20.80 -17.96 -1.03
CA TYR A 87 -19.61 -17.73 -1.85
C TYR A 87 -19.95 -17.88 -3.33
N SER A 88 -19.27 -17.10 -4.17
CA SER A 88 -19.30 -17.25 -5.63
C SER A 88 -18.05 -16.65 -6.24
N THR A 89 -17.83 -16.93 -7.52
CA THR A 89 -16.90 -16.19 -8.38
C THR A 89 -17.67 -15.33 -9.38
N ILE A 90 -17.03 -14.26 -9.84
CA ILE A 90 -17.53 -13.33 -10.85
C ILE A 90 -16.44 -13.15 -11.91
N ASP A 91 -16.78 -13.29 -13.19
CA ASP A 91 -15.86 -13.03 -14.30
C ASP A 91 -15.92 -11.56 -14.80
N SER A 92 -14.94 -11.16 -15.62
CA SER A 92 -14.89 -9.84 -16.29
C SER A 92 -16.08 -9.55 -17.23
N SER A 93 -16.85 -10.58 -17.59
CA SER A 93 -18.09 -10.49 -18.35
C SER A 93 -19.32 -10.25 -17.46
N CYS A 94 -19.12 -9.93 -16.18
CA CYS A 94 -20.16 -9.77 -15.18
C CYS A 94 -21.03 -11.02 -14.97
N ARG A 95 -20.50 -12.22 -15.17
CA ARG A 95 -21.22 -13.47 -14.89
C ARG A 95 -20.83 -13.96 -13.51
N ILE A 96 -21.84 -14.07 -12.66
CA ILE A 96 -21.71 -14.70 -11.36
C ILE A 96 -21.99 -16.21 -11.49
N ALA A 97 -21.12 -17.02 -10.91
CA ALA A 97 -21.34 -18.46 -10.80
C ALA A 97 -22.54 -18.76 -9.86
N PRO A 98 -23.10 -19.99 -9.89
CA PRO A 98 -24.12 -20.38 -8.91
C PRO A 98 -23.58 -20.24 -7.47
N PRO A 99 -24.28 -19.50 -6.58
CA PRO A 99 -23.83 -19.31 -5.20
C PRO A 99 -23.75 -20.64 -4.43
N GLN A 100 -22.69 -20.79 -3.64
CA GLN A 100 -22.45 -21.90 -2.73
C GLN A 100 -22.71 -21.42 -1.30
N ASP A 101 -23.60 -22.06 -0.55
CA ASP A 101 -23.83 -21.70 0.85
C ASP A 101 -22.77 -22.37 1.74
N LEU A 102 -21.93 -21.55 2.38
CA LEU A 102 -20.78 -21.98 3.20
C LEU A 102 -21.18 -22.35 4.63
N LEU A 103 -22.22 -21.68 5.15
CA LEU A 103 -22.68 -21.85 6.53
C LEU A 103 -24.12 -22.37 6.57
N PRO A 104 -24.49 -23.17 7.60
CA PRO A 104 -25.86 -23.55 7.80
C PRO A 104 -26.73 -22.31 8.01
N GLY A 105 -27.89 -22.28 7.36
CA GLY A 105 -28.82 -21.18 7.52
C GLY A 105 -29.38 -21.10 8.95
N ILE A 106 -29.26 -19.92 9.57
CA ILE A 106 -29.77 -19.65 10.92
C ILE A 106 -30.94 -18.67 10.87
N PRO A 107 -32.03 -18.89 11.64
CA PRO A 107 -33.08 -17.90 11.77
C PRO A 107 -32.53 -16.61 12.38
N LEU A 108 -32.93 -15.45 11.87
CA LEU A 108 -32.50 -14.15 12.41
C LEU A 108 -32.95 -13.91 13.87
N SER A 109 -33.89 -14.71 14.38
CA SER A 109 -34.29 -14.70 15.79
C SER A 109 -33.33 -15.47 16.70
N ASP A 110 -32.58 -16.41 16.13
CA ASP A 110 -31.81 -17.42 16.86
C ASP A 110 -30.31 -17.15 16.75
N GLY A 111 -29.87 -16.35 15.78
CA GLY A 111 -28.46 -16.02 15.62
C GLY A 111 -28.18 -15.08 14.45
N LYS A 112 -26.90 -14.77 14.24
CA LYS A 112 -26.43 -13.93 13.13
C LYS A 112 -24.99 -14.28 12.74
N TYR A 113 -24.68 -14.14 11.45
CA TYR A 113 -23.30 -14.05 10.94
C TYR A 113 -22.99 -12.59 10.56
N TRP A 114 -21.84 -12.07 10.98
CA TRP A 114 -21.39 -10.71 10.65
C TRP A 114 -19.87 -10.55 10.77
N GLY A 115 -19.38 -9.36 10.42
CA GLY A 115 -17.98 -8.97 10.44
C GLY A 115 -17.15 -9.90 9.59
N ILE A 116 -17.60 -10.15 8.35
CA ILE A 116 -17.03 -11.13 7.44
C ILE A 116 -15.80 -10.55 6.76
N ASP A 117 -14.77 -11.36 6.65
CA ASP A 117 -13.60 -11.11 5.83
C ASP A 117 -13.07 -12.39 5.18
N MET A 118 -12.30 -12.23 4.11
CA MET A 118 -11.78 -13.32 3.28
C MET A 118 -10.37 -12.96 2.85
N ASP A 119 -9.51 -13.97 2.73
CA ASP A 119 -8.20 -13.86 2.10
C ASP A 119 -7.94 -15.06 1.18
N ILE A 120 -7.10 -14.85 0.16
CA ILE A 120 -6.82 -15.79 -0.92
C ILE A 120 -5.32 -15.93 -1.10
N ARG A 121 -4.85 -17.17 -1.11
CA ARG A 121 -3.47 -17.52 -1.44
C ARG A 121 -3.47 -18.58 -2.53
N ASP A 122 -2.98 -18.21 -3.71
CA ASP A 122 -3.08 -19.03 -4.91
C ASP A 122 -4.54 -19.46 -5.17
N SER A 123 -4.86 -20.76 -5.00
CA SER A 123 -6.23 -21.28 -5.08
C SER A 123 -6.90 -21.52 -3.73
N GLU A 124 -6.14 -21.37 -2.63
CA GLU A 124 -6.63 -21.57 -1.27
C GLU A 124 -7.38 -20.32 -0.80
N ILE A 125 -8.53 -20.51 -0.14
CA ILE A 125 -9.35 -19.43 0.38
C ILE A 125 -9.64 -19.69 1.85
N ILE A 126 -9.45 -18.66 2.67
CA ILE A 126 -9.96 -18.60 4.04
C ILE A 126 -11.03 -17.51 4.16
N VAL A 127 -12.05 -17.82 4.95
CA VAL A 127 -13.13 -16.89 5.28
C VAL A 127 -13.36 -16.95 6.77
N SER A 128 -13.43 -15.79 7.42
CA SER A 128 -13.69 -15.71 8.86
C SER A 128 -14.74 -14.65 9.16
N GLY A 129 -15.35 -14.78 10.33
CA GLY A 129 -16.37 -13.88 10.81
C GLY A 129 -16.88 -14.26 12.19
N TYR A 130 -17.77 -13.44 12.72
CA TYR A 130 -18.45 -13.72 13.97
C TYR A 130 -19.72 -14.53 13.72
N HIS A 131 -19.98 -15.48 14.61
CA HIS A 131 -21.18 -16.28 14.68
C HIS A 131 -21.76 -16.18 16.09
N ARG A 132 -22.95 -15.57 16.18
CA ARG A 132 -23.76 -15.54 17.40
C ARG A 132 -24.82 -16.61 17.30
N ASP A 133 -24.84 -17.49 18.29
CA ASP A 133 -25.89 -18.49 18.49
C ASP A 133 -26.56 -18.19 19.83
N VAL A 134 -27.87 -17.96 19.79
CA VAL A 134 -28.73 -17.68 20.96
C VAL A 134 -29.48 -18.95 21.39
N PHE A 135 -29.47 -19.99 20.56
CA PHE A 135 -30.24 -21.20 20.78
C PHE A 135 -29.44 -22.47 20.42
N SER A 136 -28.40 -22.74 21.22
CA SER A 136 -27.62 -23.97 21.08
C SER A 136 -28.33 -25.15 21.78
N GLY A 137 -28.60 -26.24 21.06
CA GLY A 137 -28.97 -27.54 21.66
C GLY A 137 -30.25 -27.60 22.52
N GLY A 138 -31.11 -26.58 22.49
CA GLY A 138 -32.32 -26.49 23.32
C GLY A 138 -32.15 -25.70 24.63
N SER A 139 -30.97 -25.13 24.87
CA SER A 139 -30.71 -24.13 25.91
C SER A 139 -30.66 -22.72 25.31
N LEU A 140 -31.05 -21.73 26.12
CA LEU A 140 -30.84 -20.31 25.81
C LEU A 140 -29.46 -19.93 26.31
N GLU A 141 -28.44 -20.23 25.53
CA GLU A 141 -27.07 -19.79 25.71
C GLU A 141 -26.78 -18.81 24.57
N ASP A 142 -26.49 -17.55 24.91
CA ASP A 142 -26.14 -16.49 23.96
C ASP A 142 -24.62 -16.45 23.88
N GLU A 143 -24.08 -17.18 22.91
CA GLU A 143 -22.64 -17.32 22.70
C GLU A 143 -22.25 -16.73 21.36
N THR A 144 -21.20 -15.92 21.36
CA THR A 144 -20.58 -15.42 20.13
C THR A 144 -19.18 -16.02 19.99
N ASN A 145 -18.93 -16.61 18.83
CA ASN A 145 -17.69 -17.27 18.48
C ASN A 145 -17.16 -16.71 17.15
N ILE A 146 -15.86 -16.82 16.91
CA ILE A 146 -15.28 -16.58 15.59
C ILE A 146 -15.08 -17.92 14.91
N PHE A 147 -15.59 -18.04 13.69
CA PHE A 147 -15.43 -19.21 12.84
C PHE A 147 -14.32 -19.01 11.83
N LEU A 148 -13.80 -20.11 11.29
CA LEU A 148 -12.93 -20.12 10.12
C LEU A 148 -13.46 -21.16 9.13
N ILE A 149 -13.56 -20.77 7.88
CA ILE A 149 -13.91 -21.64 6.76
C ILE A 149 -12.72 -21.64 5.82
N HIS A 150 -12.31 -22.82 5.37
CA HIS A 150 -11.14 -23.00 4.51
C HIS A 150 -11.46 -23.93 3.34
N SER A 151 -10.95 -23.62 2.15
CA SER A 151 -10.94 -24.54 1.01
C SER A 151 -9.67 -24.36 0.18
N GLU A 152 -9.04 -25.47 -0.20
CA GLU A 152 -7.88 -25.47 -1.10
C GLU A 152 -8.28 -25.22 -2.57
N SER A 153 -9.52 -25.56 -2.93
CA SER A 153 -10.08 -25.39 -4.27
C SER A 153 -11.62 -25.38 -4.20
N PRO A 154 -12.25 -24.20 -4.18
CA PRO A 154 -13.68 -24.04 -3.87
C PRO A 154 -14.59 -24.32 -5.09
N LEU A 155 -14.53 -25.53 -5.63
CA LEU A 155 -15.33 -25.94 -6.80
C LEU A 155 -16.78 -26.26 -6.43
N SER A 156 -17.03 -26.68 -5.19
CA SER A 156 -18.33 -27.04 -4.67
C SER A 156 -18.45 -26.79 -3.17
N SER A 157 -19.68 -26.76 -2.66
CA SER A 157 -19.95 -26.55 -1.23
C SER A 157 -19.36 -27.64 -0.32
N GLU A 158 -19.03 -28.82 -0.86
CA GLU A 158 -18.43 -29.93 -0.09
C GLU A 158 -16.91 -29.77 0.09
N ASP A 159 -16.27 -28.88 -0.68
CA ASP A 159 -14.82 -28.65 -0.63
C ASP A 159 -14.41 -27.71 0.52
N TRP A 160 -15.38 -27.22 1.28
CA TRP A 160 -15.17 -26.28 2.38
C TRP A 160 -15.15 -26.98 3.74
N THR A 161 -14.14 -26.67 4.53
CA THR A 161 -13.99 -27.14 5.91
C THR A 161 -14.36 -26.03 6.89
N LEU A 162 -15.35 -26.27 7.74
CA LEU A 162 -15.83 -25.32 8.74
C LEU A 162 -15.27 -25.63 10.14
N GLN A 163 -14.64 -24.64 10.75
CA GLN A 163 -14.23 -24.61 12.16
C GLN A 163 -15.08 -23.55 12.89
N THR A 164 -16.11 -23.98 13.61
CA THR A 164 -17.16 -23.09 14.14
C THR A 164 -16.76 -22.19 15.32
N GLY A 165 -15.61 -22.45 15.94
CA GLY A 165 -15.23 -21.78 17.19
C GLY A 165 -13.74 -21.81 17.43
N ILE A 166 -12.97 -21.32 16.44
CA ILE A 166 -11.52 -21.14 16.57
C ILE A 166 -11.21 -20.18 17.74
N ILE A 167 -12.08 -19.20 17.96
CA ILE A 167 -12.07 -18.31 19.14
C ILE A 167 -13.48 -18.33 19.70
N ARG A 168 -13.59 -18.65 20.99
CA ARG A 168 -14.87 -18.81 21.68
C ARG A 168 -15.10 -17.73 22.72
N ASP A 169 -16.38 -17.50 23.02
CA ASP A 169 -16.89 -16.61 24.07
C ASP A 169 -16.34 -15.19 23.89
N VAL A 170 -16.63 -14.61 22.72
CA VAL A 170 -16.22 -13.27 22.33
C VAL A 170 -17.37 -12.32 22.62
N ASP A 171 -17.14 -11.26 23.38
CA ASP A 171 -18.16 -10.24 23.62
C ASP A 171 -18.14 -9.24 22.45
N ALA A 172 -18.96 -9.53 21.44
CA ALA A 172 -19.06 -8.75 20.23
C ALA A 172 -20.51 -8.40 19.87
N ASP A 173 -20.89 -7.12 19.98
CA ASP A 173 -22.19 -6.62 19.54
C ASP A 173 -22.21 -6.42 18.01
N PRO A 174 -23.08 -7.13 17.24
CA PRO A 174 -23.22 -6.97 15.80
C PRO A 174 -23.60 -5.55 15.34
N ALA A 175 -24.01 -4.66 16.25
CA ALA A 175 -24.37 -3.28 15.94
C ALA A 175 -23.21 -2.29 16.13
N GLN A 176 -22.11 -2.68 16.78
CA GLN A 176 -21.04 -1.77 17.19
C GLN A 176 -19.64 -2.17 16.70
N ILE A 177 -19.50 -3.32 16.05
CA ILE A 177 -18.21 -3.89 15.69
C ILE A 177 -18.01 -3.92 14.19
N ASP A 178 -16.82 -3.53 13.77
CA ASP A 178 -16.36 -3.59 12.40
C ASP A 178 -16.02 -5.04 12.00
N SER A 179 -15.84 -5.29 10.69
CA SER A 179 -15.34 -6.60 10.25
C SER A 179 -14.01 -6.93 10.93
N LEU A 180 -13.81 -8.20 11.27
CA LEU A 180 -12.47 -8.69 11.57
C LEU A 180 -11.63 -8.68 10.29
N SER A 181 -10.32 -8.80 10.42
CA SER A 181 -9.42 -9.01 9.29
C SER A 181 -8.74 -10.37 9.45
N VAL A 182 -8.79 -11.20 8.39
CA VAL A 182 -8.21 -12.55 8.35
C VAL A 182 -7.21 -12.62 7.22
N GLU A 183 -6.04 -13.19 7.49
CA GLU A 183 -4.94 -13.27 6.51
C GLU A 183 -4.22 -14.61 6.63
N PHE A 184 -3.78 -15.16 5.49
CA PHE A 184 -2.87 -16.28 5.44
C PHE A 184 -1.50 -15.89 5.98
N GLY A 185 -0.83 -16.86 6.59
CA GLY A 185 0.60 -16.82 6.89
C GLY A 185 1.23 -18.12 6.41
N HIS A 186 2.56 -18.22 6.52
CA HIS A 186 3.31 -19.32 5.95
C HIS A 186 2.83 -20.70 6.44
N GLU A 187 2.59 -20.86 7.76
CA GLU A 187 2.13 -22.13 8.36
C GLU A 187 0.80 -22.01 9.13
N GLN A 188 0.27 -20.81 9.27
CA GLN A 188 -0.86 -20.50 10.16
C GLN A 188 -1.72 -19.39 9.56
N ALA A 189 -2.97 -19.27 10.03
CA ALA A 189 -3.80 -18.12 9.72
C ALA A 189 -3.73 -17.10 10.87
N HIS A 190 -3.88 -15.83 10.52
CA HIS A 190 -3.85 -14.71 11.44
C HIS A 190 -5.18 -13.97 11.43
N ILE A 191 -5.64 -13.53 12.60
CA ILE A 191 -6.89 -12.77 12.73
C ILE A 191 -6.68 -11.58 13.65
N LEU A 192 -7.14 -10.43 13.19
CA LEU A 192 -7.30 -9.20 13.96
C LEU A 192 -8.80 -8.91 14.13
N TYR A 193 -9.29 -8.91 15.36
CA TYR A 193 -10.73 -8.83 15.65
C TYR A 193 -11.02 -7.92 16.84
N GLN A 194 -12.29 -7.54 17.03
CA GLN A 194 -12.71 -6.69 18.13
C GLN A 194 -13.51 -7.48 19.16
N THR A 195 -13.31 -7.16 20.43
CA THR A 195 -14.13 -7.70 21.52
C THR A 195 -14.10 -6.76 22.72
N ILE A 196 -15.19 -6.75 23.47
CA ILE A 196 -15.29 -5.98 24.70
C ILE A 196 -14.46 -6.66 25.79
N ARG A 197 -13.56 -5.89 26.38
CA ARG A 197 -12.78 -6.30 27.55
C ARG A 197 -13.41 -5.70 28.79
N ASN A 198 -13.74 -6.57 29.76
CA ASN A 198 -13.99 -6.17 31.14
C ASN A 198 -12.71 -6.40 31.96
N ASP A 199 -11.87 -5.37 32.03
CA ASP A 199 -10.65 -5.43 32.85
C ASP A 199 -10.95 -5.14 34.33
N THR A 200 -9.92 -5.21 35.18
CA THR A 200 -10.04 -4.96 36.62
C THR A 200 -10.51 -3.55 36.97
N THR A 201 -10.60 -2.62 36.00
CA THR A 201 -11.13 -1.27 36.21
C THR A 201 -12.66 -1.23 36.21
N GLY A 202 -13.33 -2.31 35.78
CA GLY A 202 -14.79 -2.41 35.73
C GLY A 202 -15.44 -1.51 34.68
N LYS A 203 -14.67 -1.06 33.68
CA LYS A 203 -15.16 -0.33 32.51
C LYS A 203 -15.05 -1.23 31.29
N ASP A 204 -16.15 -1.42 30.59
CA ASP A 204 -16.17 -2.12 29.32
C ASP A 204 -15.50 -1.24 28.25
N ARG A 205 -14.53 -1.82 27.54
CA ARG A 205 -13.82 -1.15 26.43
C ARG A 205 -13.80 -2.07 25.23
N LEU A 206 -14.21 -1.55 24.08
CA LEU A 206 -14.05 -2.26 22.81
C LEU A 206 -12.58 -2.17 22.38
N GLY A 207 -11.87 -3.29 22.37
CA GLY A 207 -10.46 -3.35 22.00
C GLY A 207 -10.20 -4.29 20.84
N VAL A 208 -9.06 -4.09 20.16
CA VAL A 208 -8.57 -5.01 19.13
C VAL A 208 -7.74 -6.11 19.80
N TRP A 209 -7.96 -7.33 19.33
CA TRP A 209 -7.25 -8.52 19.71
C TRP A 209 -6.64 -9.17 18.48
N TYR A 210 -5.43 -9.68 18.68
CA TYR A 210 -4.72 -10.48 17.70
C TYR A 210 -4.69 -11.94 18.15
N SER A 211 -4.92 -12.84 17.21
CA SER A 211 -4.86 -14.29 17.41
C SER A 211 -4.32 -14.95 16.14
N HIS A 212 -3.66 -16.10 16.31
CA HIS A 212 -3.19 -16.91 15.21
C HIS A 212 -3.29 -18.40 15.59
N GLY A 213 -3.34 -19.25 14.58
CA GLY A 213 -3.34 -20.69 14.77
C GLY A 213 -3.38 -21.47 13.47
N GLN A 214 -3.17 -22.78 13.60
CA GLN A 214 -3.11 -23.66 12.44
C GLN A 214 -4.52 -23.85 11.84
N ILE A 215 -4.61 -23.81 10.51
CA ILE A 215 -5.84 -24.13 9.80
C ILE A 215 -6.19 -25.60 10.09
N GLY A 216 -7.47 -25.88 10.37
CA GLY A 216 -7.94 -27.20 10.83
C GLY A 216 -7.88 -27.44 12.35
N GLN A 217 -7.22 -26.57 13.14
CA GLN A 217 -7.25 -26.67 14.61
C GLN A 217 -8.60 -26.19 15.20
N GLU A 218 -9.27 -27.01 16.02
CA GLU A 218 -10.60 -26.68 16.56
C GLU A 218 -10.67 -25.37 17.36
N THR A 219 -9.60 -25.00 18.08
CA THR A 219 -9.56 -23.79 18.90
C THR A 219 -8.12 -23.27 19.00
N TRP A 220 -7.95 -21.97 18.81
CA TRP A 220 -6.68 -21.27 18.90
C TRP A 220 -6.39 -20.84 20.33
N ALA A 221 -5.16 -21.12 20.78
CA ALA A 221 -4.72 -20.85 22.14
C ALA A 221 -4.11 -19.44 22.29
N TYR A 222 -3.47 -18.93 21.24
CA TYR A 222 -2.79 -17.65 21.30
C TYR A 222 -3.78 -16.51 21.11
N ARG A 223 -3.86 -15.61 22.09
CA ARG A 223 -4.66 -14.38 22.03
C ARG A 223 -3.91 -13.26 22.74
N LYS A 224 -3.82 -12.09 22.12
CA LYS A 224 -3.17 -10.91 22.68
C LYS A 224 -4.07 -9.69 22.47
N ALA A 225 -4.35 -8.94 23.53
CA ALA A 225 -4.97 -7.63 23.41
C ALA A 225 -3.93 -6.62 22.92
N VAL A 226 -4.24 -5.85 21.89
CA VAL A 226 -3.28 -4.98 21.20
C VAL A 226 -3.69 -3.51 21.13
N GLY A 227 -4.98 -3.21 21.29
CA GLY A 227 -5.49 -1.83 21.36
C GLY A 227 -6.73 -1.70 22.24
N ASP A 228 -6.97 -0.49 22.76
CA ASP A 228 -8.12 -0.14 23.60
C ASP A 228 -8.94 0.97 22.91
N GLU A 229 -10.27 0.94 23.02
CA GLU A 229 -11.18 1.93 22.39
C GLU A 229 -10.97 2.04 20.87
N THR A 230 -11.00 0.88 20.21
CA THR A 230 -10.56 0.73 18.82
C THR A 230 -11.69 0.61 17.81
N ALA A 231 -11.40 0.85 16.53
CA ALA A 231 -12.26 0.57 15.38
C ALA A 231 -11.42 0.24 14.13
N LEU A 232 -12.06 -0.33 13.11
CA LEU A 232 -11.49 -0.58 11.78
C LEU A 232 -10.18 -1.41 11.80
N PRO A 233 -10.17 -2.63 12.37
CA PRO A 233 -8.98 -3.46 12.33
C PRO A 233 -8.66 -3.87 10.88
N MET A 234 -7.40 -3.69 10.49
CA MET A 234 -6.85 -4.11 9.21
C MET A 234 -5.55 -4.88 9.48
N LEU A 235 -5.39 -6.01 8.82
CA LEU A 235 -4.19 -6.84 8.87
C LEU A 235 -3.72 -7.10 7.45
N THR A 236 -2.41 -7.11 7.26
CA THR A 236 -1.76 -7.61 6.05
C THR A 236 -0.58 -8.45 6.50
N VAL A 237 -0.42 -9.64 5.94
CA VAL A 237 0.64 -10.57 6.33
C VAL A 237 1.58 -10.77 5.16
N LEU A 238 2.86 -10.47 5.39
CA LEU A 238 3.93 -10.83 4.47
C LEU A 238 4.56 -12.15 4.93
N GLU A 239 4.41 -13.16 4.10
CA GLU A 239 4.98 -14.49 4.32
C GLU A 239 6.49 -14.48 4.06
N ASP A 240 7.29 -14.95 5.02
CA ASP A 240 8.73 -15.20 4.85
C ASP A 240 9.08 -16.59 5.42
N ASP A 241 10.08 -17.24 4.81
CA ASP A 241 10.58 -18.56 5.20
C ASP A 241 11.11 -18.58 6.66
N GLU A 242 11.52 -17.42 7.19
CA GLU A 242 11.99 -17.25 8.57
C GLU A 242 10.88 -16.90 9.57
N GLY A 243 9.67 -16.56 9.09
CA GLY A 243 8.48 -16.26 9.90
C GLY A 243 7.66 -15.09 9.36
N ASP A 244 6.37 -15.06 9.70
CA ASP A 244 5.42 -14.08 9.17
C ASP A 244 5.66 -12.67 9.72
N THR A 245 5.68 -11.67 8.83
CA THR A 245 5.69 -10.24 9.20
C THR A 245 4.29 -9.66 9.06
N LEU A 246 3.74 -9.15 10.15
CA LEU A 246 2.40 -8.59 10.21
C LEU A 246 2.46 -7.08 10.13
N VAL A 247 1.62 -6.48 9.29
CA VAL A 247 1.33 -5.06 9.30
C VAL A 247 -0.12 -4.88 9.74
N SER A 248 -0.29 -4.27 10.90
CA SER A 248 -1.59 -4.10 11.54
C SER A 248 -1.92 -2.63 11.72
N LEU A 249 -3.14 -2.27 11.35
CA LEU A 249 -3.65 -0.91 11.46
C LEU A 249 -5.02 -0.90 12.13
N TRP A 250 -5.28 0.12 12.93
CA TRP A 250 -6.61 0.38 13.48
C TRP A 250 -6.75 1.84 13.88
N ARG A 251 -7.99 2.28 14.06
CA ARG A 251 -8.30 3.55 14.70
C ARG A 251 -8.35 3.36 16.21
N GLU A 252 -7.75 4.26 16.98
CA GLU A 252 -7.83 4.31 18.44
C GLU A 252 -8.50 5.61 18.90
N GLY A 253 -9.37 5.54 19.91
CA GLY A 253 -10.04 6.68 20.52
C GLY A 253 -11.36 7.12 19.87
N ASP A 254 -11.99 8.11 20.49
CA ASP A 254 -13.26 8.70 20.04
C ASP A 254 -13.10 9.47 18.71
N PRO A 255 -14.18 9.63 17.91
CA PRO A 255 -14.10 10.36 16.64
C PRO A 255 -13.57 11.80 16.71
N GLN A 256 -13.54 12.44 17.89
CA GLN A 256 -13.00 13.80 18.05
C GLN A 256 -11.47 13.82 18.22
N ASP A 257 -10.91 12.78 18.81
CA ASP A 257 -9.50 12.67 19.19
C ASP A 257 -8.88 11.37 18.66
N SER A 258 -9.44 10.84 17.56
CA SER A 258 -9.05 9.55 17.01
C SER A 258 -7.65 9.59 16.39
N GLU A 259 -6.91 8.50 16.55
CA GLU A 259 -5.58 8.29 15.99
C GLU A 259 -5.57 7.07 15.06
N LEU A 260 -4.80 7.14 13.96
CA LEU A 260 -4.38 5.96 13.22
C LEU A 260 -3.21 5.34 13.95
N VAL A 261 -3.32 4.07 14.29
CA VAL A 261 -2.26 3.29 14.93
C VAL A 261 -1.77 2.24 13.95
N VAL A 262 -0.45 2.16 13.76
CA VAL A 262 0.20 1.23 12.83
C VAL A 262 1.32 0.50 13.55
N PHE A 263 1.31 -0.82 13.44
CA PHE A 263 2.31 -1.72 14.03
C PHE A 263 2.83 -2.69 12.97
N VAL A 264 4.16 -2.79 12.87
CA VAL A 264 4.83 -3.85 12.10
C VAL A 264 5.48 -4.83 13.09
N THR A 265 4.95 -6.06 13.13
CA THR A 265 5.27 -7.05 14.18
C THR A 265 5.53 -8.44 13.61
N ASP A 266 6.13 -9.32 14.41
CA ASP A 266 6.17 -10.76 14.14
C ASP A 266 4.85 -11.46 14.56
N SER A 267 4.76 -12.78 14.36
CA SER A 267 3.61 -13.60 14.82
C SER A 267 3.41 -13.61 16.34
N ASN A 268 4.41 -13.25 17.16
CA ASN A 268 4.25 -13.05 18.61
C ASN A 268 3.76 -11.62 18.95
N PHE A 269 3.43 -10.85 17.91
CA PHE A 269 3.03 -9.47 17.98
C PHE A 269 4.09 -8.62 18.72
N MET A 270 5.35 -8.88 18.45
CA MET A 270 6.50 -8.11 18.92
C MET A 270 6.98 -7.20 17.80
N THR A 271 7.18 -5.92 18.09
CA THR A 271 7.57 -4.91 17.09
C THR A 271 8.93 -5.23 16.47
N ASN A 272 9.00 -5.32 15.15
CA ASN A 272 10.26 -5.48 14.45
C ASN A 272 10.96 -4.11 14.36
N GLY A 273 12.17 -3.98 14.90
CA GLY A 273 12.96 -2.74 14.82
C GLY A 273 12.34 -1.49 15.47
N GLY A 274 11.26 -1.61 16.25
CA GLY A 274 10.51 -0.47 16.79
C GLY A 274 9.64 0.25 15.75
N MET A 275 9.24 -0.45 14.69
CA MET A 275 8.31 0.05 13.67
C MET A 275 6.88 0.10 14.21
N GLU A 276 6.60 1.15 14.97
CA GLU A 276 5.28 1.56 15.39
C GLU A 276 5.10 3.05 15.12
N THR A 277 3.90 3.47 14.72
CA THR A 277 3.57 4.89 14.60
C THR A 277 2.13 5.15 14.96
N ARG A 278 1.88 6.37 15.45
CA ARG A 278 0.56 6.87 15.80
C ARG A 278 0.39 8.26 15.21
N ILE A 279 -0.71 8.47 14.48
CA ILE A 279 -0.97 9.75 13.80
C ILE A 279 -2.35 10.27 14.15
N PRO A 280 -2.48 11.55 14.55
CA PRO A 280 -3.77 12.18 14.76
C PRO A 280 -4.63 12.15 13.49
N ALA A 281 -5.78 11.50 13.57
CA ALA A 281 -6.69 11.27 12.47
C ALA A 281 -8.13 11.52 12.91
N ARG A 282 -8.40 12.74 13.35
CA ARG A 282 -9.72 13.17 13.84
C ARG A 282 -10.82 12.84 12.82
N GLY A 283 -11.88 12.20 13.27
CA GLY A 283 -13.06 11.90 12.47
C GLY A 283 -12.82 10.82 11.42
N MET A 284 -11.75 10.04 11.55
CA MET A 284 -11.49 8.88 10.70
C MET A 284 -12.66 7.89 10.77
N ALA A 285 -13.10 7.47 9.60
CA ALA A 285 -14.19 6.53 9.37
C ALA A 285 -13.80 5.38 8.44
N GLY A 286 -12.64 5.45 7.76
CA GLY A 286 -12.19 4.38 6.89
C GLY A 286 -10.67 4.29 6.78
N ILE A 287 -10.20 3.05 6.66
CA ILE A 287 -8.81 2.65 6.40
C ILE A 287 -8.86 1.66 5.24
N GLY A 288 -7.89 1.74 4.34
CA GLY A 288 -7.68 0.81 3.24
C GLY A 288 -6.20 0.53 3.07
N VAL A 289 -5.90 -0.71 2.71
CA VAL A 289 -4.53 -1.21 2.58
C VAL A 289 -4.44 -2.05 1.31
N VAL A 290 -3.36 -1.89 0.55
CA VAL A 290 -3.00 -2.77 -0.57
C VAL A 290 -1.49 -2.98 -0.57
N GLU A 291 -1.05 -4.17 -0.94
CA GLU A 291 0.36 -4.46 -1.16
C GLU A 291 0.84 -3.81 -2.47
N SER A 292 2.10 -3.37 -2.52
CA SER A 292 2.75 -2.95 -3.76
C SER A 292 4.23 -3.33 -3.76
N GLU A 293 4.88 -3.28 -4.92
CA GLU A 293 6.33 -3.55 -5.04
C GLU A 293 7.21 -2.66 -4.14
N ARG A 294 6.69 -1.51 -3.67
CA ARG A 294 7.41 -0.56 -2.81
C ARG A 294 7.10 -0.75 -1.33
N GLY A 295 6.26 -1.71 -0.99
CA GLY A 295 5.71 -1.92 0.34
C GLY A 295 4.20 -1.70 0.36
N ILE A 296 3.67 -1.52 1.56
CA ILE A 296 2.23 -1.52 1.79
C ILE A 296 1.69 -0.10 1.69
N GLN A 297 0.80 0.14 0.74
CA GLN A 297 0.11 1.41 0.56
C GLN A 297 -1.07 1.51 1.52
N VAL A 298 -1.19 2.64 2.19
CA VAL A 298 -2.25 2.90 3.17
C VAL A 298 -3.03 4.13 2.74
N LEU A 299 -4.36 3.99 2.63
CA LEU A 299 -5.28 5.12 2.51
C LEU A 299 -6.15 5.21 3.76
N PHE A 300 -6.32 6.40 4.29
CA PHE A 300 -7.27 6.63 5.37
C PHE A 300 -7.88 8.01 5.26
N ASP A 301 -9.09 8.18 5.79
CA ASP A 301 -9.71 9.49 5.85
C ASP A 301 -9.53 10.19 7.20
N ARG A 302 -9.54 11.52 7.17
CA ARG A 302 -9.63 12.34 8.37
C ARG A 302 -10.26 13.70 8.09
N VAL A 303 -10.66 14.37 9.15
CA VAL A 303 -11.15 15.74 9.11
C VAL A 303 -9.99 16.69 9.40
N GLY A 304 -9.45 17.29 8.33
CA GLY A 304 -8.43 18.33 8.39
C GLY A 304 -9.01 19.73 8.58
N ALA A 305 -8.13 20.73 8.61
CA ALA A 305 -8.53 22.15 8.72
C ALA A 305 -9.44 22.61 7.57
N ASN A 306 -9.36 21.95 6.41
CA ASN A 306 -10.13 22.26 5.20
C ASN A 306 -11.37 21.36 4.99
N GLY A 307 -11.72 20.53 5.99
CA GLY A 307 -12.80 19.53 5.90
C GLY A 307 -12.28 18.10 5.73
N PRO A 308 -13.15 17.16 5.33
CA PRO A 308 -12.77 15.76 5.07
C PRO A 308 -11.74 15.66 3.95
N GLN A 309 -10.69 14.90 4.20
CA GLN A 309 -9.64 14.59 3.25
C GLN A 309 -9.18 13.15 3.41
N VAL A 310 -8.74 12.57 2.30
CA VAL A 310 -8.11 11.25 2.25
C VAL A 310 -6.62 11.43 2.15
N GLU A 311 -5.92 10.70 3.00
CA GLU A 311 -4.47 10.71 3.13
C GLU A 311 -3.88 9.41 2.63
N TYR A 312 -2.65 9.52 2.16
CA TYR A 312 -1.84 8.42 1.70
C TYR A 312 -0.65 8.20 2.61
N GLY A 313 -0.27 6.94 2.70
CA GLY A 313 0.95 6.48 3.33
C GLY A 313 1.53 5.28 2.59
N LEU A 314 2.81 5.04 2.86
CA LEU A 314 3.57 3.90 2.39
C LEU A 314 4.37 3.34 3.57
N ILE A 315 4.27 2.03 3.77
CA ILE A 315 5.01 1.28 4.78
C ILE A 315 6.00 0.41 4.04
N ASP A 316 7.29 0.71 4.19
CA ASP A 316 8.38 -0.02 3.59
C ASP A 316 9.08 -0.84 4.67
N ILE A 317 8.87 -2.15 4.62
CA ILE A 317 9.31 -3.10 5.63
C ILE A 317 10.80 -3.43 5.43
N ASP A 318 11.28 -3.42 4.19
CA ASP A 318 12.65 -3.74 3.82
C ASP A 318 13.62 -2.65 4.28
N ASP A 319 13.28 -1.38 4.01
CA ASP A 319 14.06 -0.23 4.48
C ASP A 319 13.69 0.19 5.91
N GLY A 320 12.63 -0.39 6.47
CA GLY A 320 12.24 -0.27 7.87
C GLY A 320 11.68 1.11 8.25
N TRP A 321 10.85 1.71 7.38
CA TRP A 321 10.26 3.02 7.63
C TRP A 321 8.76 3.06 7.33
N ILE A 322 8.06 3.88 8.09
CA ILE A 322 6.62 4.13 7.93
C ILE A 322 6.44 5.62 7.61
N GLY A 323 5.94 5.93 6.42
CA GLY A 323 5.61 7.30 6.02
C GLY A 323 4.12 7.42 5.75
N LEU A 324 3.45 8.26 6.53
CA LEU A 324 2.00 8.44 6.46
C LEU A 324 1.67 9.95 6.38
N SER A 325 0.42 10.25 6.04
CA SER A 325 -0.20 11.60 6.14
C SER A 325 0.16 12.57 5.00
N ASP A 326 0.26 12.09 3.76
CA ASP A 326 0.21 12.99 2.60
C ASP A 326 -1.24 13.16 2.11
N ALA A 327 -1.75 14.40 2.07
CA ALA A 327 -3.14 14.66 1.72
C ALA A 327 -3.33 14.59 0.20
N LEU A 328 -3.95 13.53 -0.29
CA LEU A 328 -4.19 13.33 -1.73
C LEU A 328 -5.34 14.18 -2.24
N VAL A 329 -6.48 14.11 -1.56
CA VAL A 329 -7.76 14.59 -2.10
C VAL A 329 -8.75 14.91 -1.00
N ARG A 330 -9.70 15.80 -1.30
CA ARG A 330 -10.84 16.07 -0.40
C ARG A 330 -11.91 15.00 -0.57
N GLY A 331 -12.43 14.51 0.55
CA GLY A 331 -13.47 13.49 0.56
C GLY A 331 -13.35 12.55 1.74
N GLN A 332 -14.12 11.47 1.68
CA GLN A 332 -14.06 10.35 2.61
C GLN A 332 -13.71 9.08 1.85
N TYR A 333 -12.90 8.23 2.48
CA TYR A 333 -12.50 6.95 1.92
C TYR A 333 -13.69 5.97 1.94
N LYS A 334 -13.76 5.07 0.96
CA LYS A 334 -14.77 4.01 0.94
C LYS A 334 -14.23 2.63 0.65
N SER A 335 -13.44 2.48 -0.40
CA SER A 335 -12.84 1.21 -0.82
C SER A 335 -11.68 1.51 -1.75
N MET A 336 -10.71 0.61 -1.80
CA MET A 336 -9.62 0.63 -2.76
C MET A 336 -9.28 -0.81 -3.15
N ASP A 337 -8.68 -0.94 -4.32
CA ASP A 337 -8.02 -2.16 -4.75
C ASP A 337 -6.88 -1.82 -5.71
N ARG A 338 -6.00 -2.78 -5.95
CA ARG A 338 -4.83 -2.59 -6.81
C ARG A 338 -4.78 -3.64 -7.90
N SER A 339 -4.40 -3.19 -9.09
CA SER A 339 -4.01 -4.04 -10.21
C SER A 339 -2.51 -4.27 -10.15
N ASP A 340 -2.09 -5.53 -10.09
CA ASP A 340 -0.66 -5.87 -10.10
C ASP A 340 -0.06 -5.69 -11.50
N ASP A 341 -0.85 -5.95 -12.55
CA ASP A 341 -0.43 -5.83 -13.94
C ASP A 341 -0.18 -4.38 -14.37
N SER A 342 -1.12 -3.48 -14.04
CA SER A 342 -1.01 -2.06 -14.41
C SER A 342 -0.24 -1.23 -13.38
N GLY A 343 -0.09 -1.74 -12.16
CA GLY A 343 0.46 -1.00 -11.03
C GLY A 343 -0.42 0.17 -10.57
N GLU A 344 -1.68 0.22 -11.02
CA GLU A 344 -2.66 1.23 -10.63
C GLU A 344 -3.40 0.81 -9.35
N THR A 345 -3.40 1.69 -8.35
CA THR A 345 -4.27 1.59 -7.18
C THR A 345 -5.53 2.41 -7.45
N MET A 346 -6.68 1.74 -7.52
CA MET A 346 -7.97 2.38 -7.71
C MET A 346 -8.63 2.63 -6.35
N MET A 347 -9.34 3.76 -6.23
CA MET A 347 -10.01 4.13 -4.98
C MET A 347 -11.37 4.77 -5.26
N ILE A 348 -12.32 4.42 -4.40
CA ILE A 348 -13.65 5.02 -4.33
C ILE A 348 -13.67 6.03 -3.18
N LEU A 349 -14.09 7.25 -3.51
CA LEU A 349 -14.11 8.38 -2.59
C LEU A 349 -15.49 9.05 -2.60
N SER A 350 -15.95 9.47 -1.43
CA SER A 350 -17.14 10.33 -1.31
C SER A 350 -16.73 11.80 -1.29
N SER A 351 -17.38 12.63 -2.12
CA SER A 351 -17.15 14.08 -2.16
C SER A 351 -18.46 14.86 -2.12
N SER A 352 -18.41 16.19 -2.00
CA SER A 352 -19.61 17.04 -2.08
C SER A 352 -20.36 16.91 -3.40
N ASP A 353 -19.67 16.51 -4.47
CA ASP A 353 -20.23 16.34 -5.81
C ASP A 353 -20.74 14.91 -6.05
N GLY A 354 -20.69 14.06 -5.02
CA GLY A 354 -21.05 12.64 -5.07
C GLY A 354 -19.82 11.72 -5.06
N TRP A 355 -20.05 10.47 -5.44
CA TRP A 355 -19.03 9.42 -5.51
C TRP A 355 -18.07 9.64 -6.68
N GLN A 356 -16.78 9.51 -6.41
CA GLN A 356 -15.71 9.62 -7.40
C GLN A 356 -14.84 8.37 -7.36
N ILE A 357 -14.46 7.87 -8.54
CA ILE A 357 -13.42 6.85 -8.70
C ILE A 357 -12.16 7.57 -9.13
N ARG A 358 -11.03 7.27 -8.49
CA ARG A 358 -9.72 7.81 -8.85
C ARG A 358 -8.70 6.70 -8.90
N THR A 359 -7.63 6.93 -9.64
CA THR A 359 -6.49 6.03 -9.70
C THR A 359 -5.23 6.74 -9.22
N LEU A 360 -4.38 5.98 -8.56
CA LEU A 360 -3.03 6.36 -8.15
C LEU A 360 -2.09 5.39 -8.87
N ILE A 361 -1.22 5.94 -9.71
CA ILE A 361 -0.25 5.15 -10.48
C ILE A 361 1.04 5.14 -9.68
N ASP A 362 1.48 3.96 -9.26
CA ASP A 362 2.78 3.79 -8.61
C ASP A 362 3.84 3.50 -9.67
N ASP A 363 4.45 4.56 -10.19
CA ASP A 363 5.65 4.44 -11.01
C ASP A 363 6.80 3.98 -10.12
N GLY A 364 7.10 2.67 -10.16
CA GLY A 364 8.21 2.07 -9.40
C GLY A 364 9.50 2.90 -9.47
N SER A 365 10.25 2.92 -8.36
CA SER A 365 11.44 3.77 -8.29
C SER A 365 12.45 3.41 -9.41
N ALA A 366 12.95 4.42 -10.10
CA ALA A 366 14.00 4.23 -11.09
C ALA A 366 15.20 3.54 -10.42
N LYS A 367 15.41 2.25 -10.70
CA LYS A 367 16.56 1.49 -10.19
C LYS A 367 17.84 2.29 -10.51
N PRO A 368 18.76 2.51 -9.55
CA PRO A 368 19.99 3.22 -9.83
C PRO A 368 20.81 2.45 -10.88
N GLY A 369 20.77 2.92 -12.13
CA GLY A 369 21.34 2.21 -13.30
C GLY A 369 20.38 1.95 -14.46
N GLY A 370 19.13 2.41 -14.39
CA GLY A 370 18.17 2.34 -15.49
C GLY A 370 18.61 3.09 -16.76
N SER A 371 17.99 2.74 -17.89
CA SER A 371 18.25 3.31 -19.21
C SER A 371 18.09 4.84 -19.19
N LEU A 372 18.77 5.55 -20.11
CA LEU A 372 18.60 7.00 -20.26
C LEU A 372 17.13 7.39 -20.51
N SER A 373 16.34 6.48 -21.10
CA SER A 373 14.88 6.60 -21.23
C SER A 373 14.20 6.71 -19.87
N ASP A 374 14.58 5.85 -18.92
CA ASP A 374 13.92 5.74 -17.62
C ASP A 374 14.24 6.95 -16.75
N GLN A 375 15.45 7.50 -16.90
CA GLN A 375 15.85 8.76 -16.27
C GLN A 375 15.10 9.96 -16.86
N LEU A 376 14.92 10.00 -18.19
CA LEU A 376 14.13 11.04 -18.86
C LEU A 376 12.65 10.93 -18.49
N ARG A 377 12.11 9.73 -18.41
CA ARG A 377 10.74 9.43 -17.97
C ARG A 377 10.50 9.93 -16.56
N SER A 378 11.33 9.49 -15.62
CA SER A 378 11.28 9.92 -14.22
C SER A 378 11.42 11.44 -14.08
N SER A 379 12.31 12.08 -14.84
CA SER A 379 12.46 13.54 -14.84
C SER A 379 11.25 14.30 -15.38
N LEU A 380 10.42 13.66 -16.23
CA LEU A 380 9.21 14.26 -16.78
C LEU A 380 7.97 13.96 -15.94
N GLY A 381 8.07 13.05 -14.95
CA GLY A 381 6.95 12.61 -14.13
C GLY A 381 5.84 11.97 -14.96
N LEU A 382 6.23 11.22 -16.00
CA LEU A 382 5.31 10.51 -16.89
C LEU A 382 5.35 9.02 -16.56
N ASP A 383 4.17 8.40 -16.62
CA ASP A 383 4.01 6.96 -16.59
C ASP A 383 4.66 6.30 -17.82
N GLN A 384 4.90 4.99 -17.73
CA GLN A 384 5.58 4.24 -18.79
C GLN A 384 4.86 4.34 -20.14
N GLU A 385 3.54 4.21 -20.16
CA GLU A 385 2.75 4.23 -21.39
C GLU A 385 2.78 5.61 -22.05
N SER A 386 2.51 6.67 -21.29
CA SER A 386 2.59 8.06 -21.73
C SER A 386 3.98 8.42 -22.24
N PHE A 387 5.03 7.91 -21.58
CA PHE A 387 6.40 8.15 -22.01
C PHE A 387 6.74 7.41 -23.31
N GLU A 388 6.29 6.17 -23.47
CA GLU A 388 6.47 5.42 -24.73
C GLU A 388 5.77 6.10 -25.90
N ILE A 389 4.53 6.56 -25.69
CA ILE A 389 3.79 7.35 -26.68
C ILE A 389 4.56 8.62 -27.05
N LEU A 390 5.10 9.33 -26.05
CA LEU A 390 5.89 10.54 -26.27
C LEU A 390 7.19 10.25 -27.03
N VAL A 391 7.92 9.19 -26.68
CA VAL A 391 9.17 8.80 -27.35
C VAL A 391 8.91 8.44 -28.80
N ILE A 392 7.85 7.67 -29.08
CA ILE A 392 7.43 7.34 -30.46
C ILE A 392 7.09 8.62 -31.21
N GLY A 393 6.31 9.52 -30.61
CA GLY A 393 5.93 10.81 -31.21
C GLY A 393 7.15 11.69 -31.55
N VAL A 394 8.09 11.82 -30.62
CA VAL A 394 9.33 12.59 -30.81
C VAL A 394 10.23 11.94 -31.86
N ALA A 395 10.40 10.62 -31.83
CA ALA A 395 11.19 9.90 -32.83
C ALA A 395 10.63 10.08 -34.24
N LEU A 396 9.30 10.03 -34.40
CA LEU A 396 8.62 10.22 -35.67
C LEU A 396 8.77 11.67 -36.17
N ALA A 397 8.68 12.66 -35.27
CA ALA A 397 8.93 14.06 -35.59
C ALA A 397 10.37 14.30 -36.08
N ILE A 398 11.37 13.69 -35.41
CA ILE A 398 12.79 13.76 -35.81
C ILE A 398 13.00 13.10 -37.18
N LEU A 399 12.37 11.95 -37.44
CA LEU A 399 12.44 11.28 -38.75
C LEU A 399 11.83 12.14 -39.86
N ILE A 400 10.71 12.80 -39.61
CA ILE A 400 10.09 13.72 -40.58
C ILE A 400 11.02 14.93 -40.82
N LEU A 401 11.58 15.53 -39.76
CA LEU A 401 12.55 16.62 -39.89
C LEU A 401 13.82 16.18 -40.63
N GLY A 402 14.31 14.96 -40.37
CA GLY A 402 15.42 14.34 -41.09
C GLY A 402 15.12 14.16 -42.58
N MET A 403 13.92 13.70 -42.92
CA MET A 403 13.49 13.58 -44.32
C MET A 403 13.36 14.95 -45.00
N VAL A 404 12.78 15.94 -44.32
CA VAL A 404 12.65 17.31 -44.87
C VAL A 404 14.02 17.94 -45.11
N THR A 405 14.97 17.74 -44.19
CA THR A 405 16.35 18.24 -44.35
C THR A 405 17.11 17.50 -45.45
N LEU A 406 16.97 16.18 -45.58
CA LEU A 406 17.54 15.40 -46.68
C LEU A 406 16.97 15.82 -48.05
N VAL A 407 15.66 16.05 -48.14
CA VAL A 407 15.02 16.58 -49.36
C VAL A 407 15.50 18.00 -49.65
N GLY A 408 15.65 18.85 -48.62
CA GLY A 408 16.18 20.21 -48.75
C GLY A 408 17.64 20.24 -49.25
N LEU A 409 18.50 19.39 -48.70
CA LEU A 409 19.92 19.30 -49.08
C LEU A 409 20.10 18.67 -50.46
N SER A 410 19.31 17.65 -50.82
CA SER A 410 19.34 17.08 -52.17
C SER A 410 18.84 18.05 -53.24
N ALA A 411 17.81 18.85 -52.95
CA ALA A 411 17.36 19.93 -53.84
C ALA A 411 18.41 21.04 -54.04
N GLN A 412 19.23 21.34 -53.02
CA GLN A 412 20.35 22.27 -53.15
C GLN A 412 21.57 21.65 -53.86
N GLY A 413 21.86 20.36 -53.66
CA GLY A 413 22.94 19.64 -54.32
C GLY A 413 22.74 19.50 -55.84
N VAL A 414 21.51 19.27 -56.29
CA VAL A 414 21.16 19.22 -57.73
C VAL A 414 21.36 20.59 -58.42
N ARG A 415 21.22 21.69 -57.68
CA ARG A 415 21.48 23.06 -58.18
C ARG A 415 22.96 23.36 -58.41
N TRP A 416 23.88 22.65 -57.75
CA TRP A 416 25.33 22.82 -57.92
C TRP A 416 25.89 21.97 -59.07
N VAL A 417 25.31 20.80 -59.33
CA VAL A 417 25.66 19.95 -60.48
C VAL A 417 25.18 20.55 -61.81
N GLY A 418 24.12 21.36 -61.81
CA GLY A 418 23.62 22.07 -63.00
C GLY A 418 24.46 23.25 -63.50
N ARG A 419 25.58 23.60 -62.83
CA ARG A 419 26.41 24.77 -63.18
C ARG A 419 27.85 24.39 -63.55
N ARG A 420 28.02 23.30 -64.29
CA ARG A 420 29.32 22.86 -64.84
C ARG A 420 29.36 22.93 -66.38
N GLY A 421 28.93 24.07 -66.92
CA GLY A 421 29.12 24.42 -68.33
C GLY A 421 29.33 25.92 -68.44
N SER A 422 30.46 26.31 -69.04
CA SER A 422 30.94 27.68 -69.28
C SER A 422 31.59 28.40 -68.09
N ILE A 423 32.91 28.23 -67.94
CA ILE A 423 33.81 29.36 -67.66
C ILE A 423 35.18 29.08 -68.30
N ASP A 424 35.65 30.17 -68.90
CA ASP A 424 36.70 30.36 -69.89
C ASP A 424 38.12 30.18 -69.34
N GLN A 425 39.06 29.91 -70.26
CA GLN A 425 40.50 29.84 -69.97
C GLN A 425 41.03 31.26 -69.78
N ASP A 426 41.47 31.58 -68.55
CA ASP A 426 42.65 32.41 -68.25
C ASP A 426 42.59 32.85 -66.79
N ALA A 427 43.33 32.17 -65.91
CA ALA A 427 43.82 32.78 -64.67
C ALA A 427 44.97 31.97 -64.06
N ASN A 428 46.01 32.72 -63.74
CA ASN A 428 47.36 32.35 -63.38
C ASN A 428 47.49 31.60 -62.04
N VAL A 429 48.52 30.74 -61.97
CA VAL A 429 48.96 29.93 -60.83
C VAL A 429 49.66 30.80 -59.78
N VAL A 430 49.37 30.57 -58.49
CA VAL A 430 50.35 30.73 -57.41
C VAL A 430 50.15 29.57 -56.43
N MET A 431 51.12 28.66 -56.41
CA MET A 431 51.29 27.61 -55.41
C MET A 431 52.44 28.06 -54.52
N GLU A 432 52.22 28.21 -53.22
CA GLU A 432 53.32 28.26 -52.24
C GLU A 432 53.33 26.90 -51.52
N ASP A 433 54.39 26.15 -51.78
CA ASP A 433 54.85 25.03 -50.97
C ASP A 433 55.60 25.60 -49.76
N ASP A 434 55.29 25.15 -48.55
CA ASP A 434 56.21 25.28 -47.42
C ASP A 434 56.37 23.93 -46.71
N VAL A 435 57.59 23.42 -46.80
CA VAL A 435 58.11 22.17 -46.26
C VAL A 435 59.04 22.57 -45.14
N VAL A 436 58.78 22.13 -43.91
CA VAL A 436 59.70 22.35 -42.78
C VAL A 436 60.29 21.01 -42.35
N ASP A 437 61.61 20.91 -42.57
CA ASP A 437 62.48 19.79 -42.25
C ASP A 437 62.67 19.59 -40.73
N LEU A 438 62.76 18.32 -40.34
CA LEU A 438 63.16 17.83 -39.02
C LEU A 438 64.62 17.37 -39.07
N VAL A 439 65.49 17.90 -38.19
CA VAL A 439 66.71 17.26 -37.64
C VAL A 439 66.97 17.94 -36.29
N GLY A 440 66.90 17.28 -35.11
CA GLY A 440 67.84 16.31 -34.52
C GLY A 440 68.76 17.06 -33.51
N GLU A 441 69.20 16.60 -32.34
CA GLU A 441 69.19 15.35 -31.57
C GLU A 441 69.67 15.66 -30.13
N ALA A 442 69.57 14.66 -29.23
CA ALA A 442 70.25 14.45 -27.93
C ALA A 442 69.61 15.09 -26.67
N ASP A 443 69.45 14.41 -25.53
CA ASP A 443 69.66 13.02 -25.11
C ASP A 443 69.07 12.82 -23.69
N LEU A 444 68.99 11.54 -23.25
CA LEU A 444 68.91 11.01 -21.87
C LEU A 444 67.61 10.32 -21.38
N SER A 445 67.37 9.12 -21.93
CA SER A 445 67.40 7.78 -21.29
C SER A 445 66.80 7.43 -19.89
N ILE A 446 65.82 6.49 -19.94
CA ILE A 446 65.78 5.10 -19.34
C ILE A 446 65.56 4.99 -17.81
N GLY A 447 64.75 4.07 -17.24
CA GLY A 447 63.93 2.94 -17.74
C GLY A 447 63.82 1.80 -16.69
N SER A 448 62.93 0.83 -16.98
CA SER A 448 62.66 -0.48 -16.33
C SER A 448 61.89 -0.45 -14.99
N ASP A 449 60.97 -1.35 -14.63
CA ASP A 449 60.42 -2.63 -15.11
C ASP A 449 59.27 -2.94 -14.12
N GLN A 450 58.12 -3.51 -14.48
CA GLN A 450 57.91 -4.94 -14.67
C GLN A 450 56.56 -5.19 -15.37
N VAL A 451 56.60 -6.16 -16.27
CA VAL A 451 55.49 -6.74 -17.01
C VAL A 451 55.01 -7.99 -16.26
N GLU A 452 53.71 -8.22 -16.16
CA GLU A 452 53.18 -9.58 -16.23
C GLU A 452 51.78 -9.58 -16.87
N ILE A 453 51.65 -10.39 -17.93
CA ILE A 453 50.45 -10.69 -18.72
C ILE A 453 50.14 -12.15 -18.45
N VAL A 454 48.92 -12.54 -18.07
CA VAL A 454 48.42 -13.92 -18.34
C VAL A 454 46.88 -13.98 -18.46
N HIS A 455 46.46 -14.40 -19.67
CA HIS A 455 45.31 -15.20 -20.15
C HIS A 455 43.82 -14.81 -19.99
N GLU A 456 43.17 -14.76 -21.15
CA GLU A 456 41.79 -15.17 -21.41
C GLU A 456 41.66 -16.70 -21.44
N GLU A 457 40.55 -17.25 -20.93
CA GLU A 457 39.87 -18.39 -21.54
C GLU A 457 38.42 -18.57 -21.01
N SER A 458 37.50 -18.66 -21.97
CA SER A 458 36.38 -19.61 -22.07
C SER A 458 35.02 -19.35 -21.38
N GLU A 459 33.99 -19.35 -22.24
CA GLU A 459 32.55 -19.41 -21.99
C GLU A 459 32.12 -20.66 -21.19
N VAL A 460 31.14 -20.50 -20.29
CA VAL A 460 30.17 -21.55 -19.93
C VAL A 460 28.80 -20.91 -19.73
N VAL A 461 27.81 -21.46 -20.46
CA VAL A 461 26.38 -21.14 -20.37
C VAL A 461 25.74 -21.91 -19.22
N GLY A 462 24.92 -21.23 -18.42
CA GLY A 462 23.69 -21.79 -17.85
C GLY A 462 23.62 -22.03 -16.33
N VAL A 463 22.60 -21.39 -15.74
CA VAL A 463 21.71 -21.84 -14.63
C VAL A 463 21.76 -21.03 -13.31
N SER A 464 20.57 -20.44 -13.05
CA SER A 464 19.94 -19.99 -11.80
C SER A 464 20.69 -19.05 -10.85
N GLY A 465 20.27 -17.80 -10.83
CA GLY A 465 20.59 -16.85 -9.76
C GLY A 465 19.73 -17.12 -8.51
N ARG A 466 20.32 -17.76 -7.49
CA ARG A 466 19.81 -17.66 -6.09
C ARG A 466 20.87 -17.80 -5.00
N GLU A 467 22.18 -17.80 -5.31
CA GLU A 467 23.23 -18.03 -4.28
C GLU A 467 24.29 -16.94 -4.11
N SER A 468 24.17 -15.78 -4.77
CA SER A 468 25.23 -14.74 -4.70
C SER A 468 25.12 -13.76 -3.51
N ARG A 469 24.02 -13.76 -2.75
CA ARG A 469 23.84 -12.82 -1.60
C ARG A 469 24.44 -13.32 -0.28
N ARG A 470 24.75 -14.61 -0.15
CA ARG A 470 25.25 -15.21 1.10
C ARG A 470 26.76 -15.02 1.34
N SER A 471 27.56 -14.70 0.32
CA SER A 471 29.03 -14.62 0.47
C SER A 471 29.56 -13.25 0.95
N ARG A 472 28.71 -12.24 1.12
CA ARG A 472 29.13 -10.90 1.60
C ARG A 472 29.04 -10.71 3.11
N ARG A 473 28.34 -11.59 3.84
CA ARG A 473 28.12 -11.47 5.31
C ARG A 473 29.20 -12.16 6.16
N GLU A 474 30.11 -12.94 5.57
CA GLU A 474 31.19 -13.64 6.30
C GLU A 474 32.55 -12.93 6.32
N LYS A 475 32.65 -11.66 5.88
CA LYS A 475 33.95 -10.94 5.82
C LYS A 475 34.04 -9.66 6.65
N ARG A 476 33.18 -9.49 7.65
CA ARG A 476 33.31 -8.44 8.68
C ARG A 476 33.10 -9.04 10.07
N GLY A 477 34.11 -9.76 10.53
CA GLY A 477 34.10 -10.37 11.85
C GLY A 477 35.46 -10.87 12.30
N SER A 478 36.46 -9.98 12.37
CA SER A 478 37.61 -10.14 13.27
C SER A 478 38.50 -8.88 13.26
N GLU A 479 38.46 -8.11 14.35
CA GLU A 479 39.63 -7.56 15.08
C GLU A 479 39.09 -6.59 16.13
N GLY A 480 39.50 -6.77 17.39
CA GLY A 480 39.02 -6.00 18.53
C GLY A 480 40.12 -5.26 19.30
N VAL A 481 39.71 -4.78 20.49
CA VAL A 481 40.52 -4.44 21.69
C VAL A 481 41.15 -3.01 21.59
N GLU A 482 41.04 -2.03 22.51
CA GLU A 482 40.72 -1.99 23.95
C GLU A 482 40.49 -0.54 24.50
N LEU A 483 39.68 -0.44 25.57
CA LEU A 483 39.84 0.31 26.86
C LEU A 483 40.07 1.85 26.97
N LEU A 484 39.11 2.56 27.59
CA LEU A 484 39.14 3.17 28.95
C LEU A 484 38.16 4.36 29.09
N GLY A 485 37.42 4.42 30.21
CA GLY A 485 36.76 5.66 30.66
C GLY A 485 35.54 5.48 31.56
N SER A 486 35.79 5.28 32.86
CA SER A 486 34.84 5.26 33.98
C SER A 486 34.17 6.61 34.27
N GLY A 487 32.92 6.59 34.76
CA GLY A 487 32.30 7.71 35.48
C GLY A 487 30.85 7.44 35.91
N ASP A 488 30.66 7.25 37.22
CA ASP A 488 29.40 7.10 37.96
C ASP A 488 28.33 8.18 37.68
N SER A 489 27.04 7.83 37.85
CA SER A 489 26.24 8.43 38.93
C SER A 489 24.90 7.73 39.17
N ASP A 490 24.62 7.56 40.46
CA ASP A 490 23.43 7.04 41.11
C ASP A 490 22.07 7.60 40.66
N SER A 491 21.09 6.71 40.78
CA SER A 491 19.66 6.91 41.00
C SER A 491 19.32 7.89 42.15
N ILE A 492 18.28 8.72 41.97
CA ILE A 492 17.27 9.14 42.98
C ILE A 492 16.04 9.71 42.25
N GLU A 493 14.89 9.07 42.45
CA GLU A 493 13.54 9.67 42.55
C GLU A 493 13.17 9.67 44.06
N PRO A 494 12.09 10.32 44.58
CA PRO A 494 11.00 11.05 43.92
C PRO A 494 10.62 12.39 44.61
N GLU A 495 9.72 13.19 44.02
CA GLU A 495 8.52 13.75 44.69
C GLU A 495 7.65 14.52 43.67
N LEU A 496 6.40 14.04 43.53
CA LEU A 496 5.34 14.65 42.72
C LEU A 496 4.45 15.51 43.62
N GLU A 497 4.40 16.81 43.38
CA GLU A 497 3.30 17.68 43.80
C GLU A 497 2.51 18.14 42.56
N ILE A 498 1.20 17.91 42.59
CA ILE A 498 0.24 18.30 41.55
C ILE A 498 -0.23 19.74 41.82
N PRO A 499 -0.35 20.58 40.78
CA PRO A 499 -1.51 21.47 40.66
C PRO A 499 -2.23 21.35 39.31
N SER A 500 -3.56 21.38 39.42
CA SER A 500 -4.59 21.38 38.37
C SER A 500 -4.63 22.66 37.50
N PRO A 501 -5.34 22.66 36.36
CA PRO A 501 -5.00 23.44 35.17
C PRO A 501 -5.65 24.82 35.12
N ASP A 502 -4.91 25.82 34.64
CA ASP A 502 -5.45 27.09 34.17
C ASP A 502 -5.40 27.15 32.63
N SER A 503 -6.52 27.57 32.05
CA SER A 503 -6.74 27.69 30.60
C SER A 503 -5.76 28.67 29.92
N PRO A 504 -5.28 28.42 28.69
CA PRO A 504 -4.41 29.37 28.01
C PRO A 504 -5.21 30.48 27.34
N MET A 505 -4.94 31.71 27.76
CA MET A 505 -5.22 32.92 26.97
C MET A 505 -4.23 33.02 25.80
N LEU A 506 -4.74 33.45 24.65
CA LEU A 506 -4.00 33.77 23.42
C LEU A 506 -2.79 34.68 23.68
N VAL A 507 -1.59 34.21 23.33
CA VAL A 507 -0.36 35.01 23.28
C VAL A 507 -0.10 35.47 21.84
N PRO A 508 0.20 36.76 21.57
CA PRO A 508 0.52 37.24 20.23
C PRO A 508 1.90 36.76 19.77
N VAL A 509 1.98 36.37 18.49
CA VAL A 509 3.18 35.84 17.80
C VAL A 509 4.36 36.81 17.91
N ALA A 510 5.50 36.31 18.42
CA ALA A 510 6.76 37.02 18.55
C ALA A 510 7.56 37.07 17.23
N GLY A 511 8.37 38.13 17.06
CA GLY A 511 9.14 38.43 15.86
C GLY A 511 10.17 37.35 15.49
N GLN A 512 10.20 36.99 14.21
CA GLN A 512 11.13 36.00 13.65
C GLN A 512 12.45 36.68 13.27
N VAL A 513 13.58 36.19 13.81
CA VAL A 513 14.92 36.73 13.50
C VAL A 513 15.73 35.75 12.67
N THR A 514 16.45 36.27 11.68
CA THR A 514 17.34 35.54 10.77
C THR A 514 18.80 35.65 11.20
N CYS A 515 19.47 34.51 11.34
CA CYS A 515 20.92 34.49 11.57
C CYS A 515 21.69 34.79 10.27
N GLN A 516 22.55 35.81 10.25
CA GLN A 516 23.40 36.09 9.08
C GLN A 516 24.54 35.09 8.86
N GLY A 517 24.86 34.24 9.85
CA GLY A 517 25.93 33.24 9.72
C GLY A 517 25.50 31.98 8.96
N CYS A 518 24.28 31.48 9.21
CA CYS A 518 23.78 30.23 8.62
C CYS A 518 22.40 30.33 7.96
N GLY A 519 21.76 31.51 7.95
CA GLY A 519 20.47 31.74 7.30
C GLY A 519 19.25 31.20 8.05
N SER A 520 19.42 30.52 9.20
CA SER A 520 18.31 29.96 9.98
C SER A 520 17.40 31.06 10.55
N ARG A 521 16.08 30.84 10.50
CA ARG A 521 15.06 31.73 11.10
C ARG A 521 14.51 31.08 12.36
N PHE A 522 14.49 31.81 13.47
CA PHE A 522 13.93 31.32 14.74
C PHE A 522 13.18 32.44 15.46
N ALA A 523 12.22 32.07 16.31
CA ALA A 523 11.45 33.01 17.11
C ALA A 523 12.22 33.36 18.39
N THR A 524 12.14 34.62 18.82
CA THR A 524 12.78 35.07 20.07
C THR A 524 11.76 35.73 20.98
N GLU A 525 11.91 35.52 22.28
CA GLU A 525 11.08 36.19 23.28
C GLU A 525 11.30 37.71 23.26
N PRO A 526 10.24 38.51 23.47
CA PRO A 526 10.35 39.96 23.51
C PRO A 526 11.24 40.41 24.68
N GLY A 527 12.29 41.18 24.39
CA GLY A 527 13.15 41.82 25.41
C GLY A 527 14.62 41.40 25.42
N VAL A 528 15.04 40.47 24.56
CA VAL A 528 16.44 40.02 24.47
C VAL A 528 17.22 40.92 23.49
N MET A 529 18.38 41.46 23.89
CA MET A 529 19.19 42.37 23.04
C MET A 529 20.29 41.66 22.23
N SER A 530 20.66 40.44 22.59
CA SER A 530 21.56 39.59 21.79
C SER A 530 21.49 38.13 22.25
N MET A 531 21.51 37.17 21.32
CA MET A 531 21.59 35.74 21.62
C MET A 531 22.61 35.03 20.72
N LYS A 532 22.99 33.80 21.06
CA LYS A 532 23.72 32.93 20.13
C LYS A 532 22.74 32.14 19.29
N CYS A 533 23.02 32.00 18.00
CA CYS A 533 22.23 31.18 17.09
C CYS A 533 22.23 29.72 17.60
N PRO A 534 21.06 29.08 17.76
CA PRO A 534 20.98 27.69 18.24
C PRO A 534 21.55 26.68 17.23
N VAL A 535 21.68 27.07 15.96
CA VAL A 535 22.18 26.20 14.89
C VAL A 535 23.69 26.27 14.72
N CYS A 536 24.28 27.47 14.80
CA CYS A 536 25.72 27.66 14.49
C CYS A 536 26.53 28.37 15.58
N GLY A 537 25.89 28.78 16.68
CA GLY A 537 26.56 29.46 17.80
C GLY A 537 27.00 30.91 17.55
N ALA A 538 26.79 31.45 16.34
CA ALA A 538 27.12 32.83 16.01
C ALA A 538 26.28 33.84 16.81
N LYS A 539 26.87 34.96 17.24
CA LYS A 539 26.15 35.99 18.02
C LYS A 539 25.23 36.79 17.09
N VAL A 540 23.93 36.78 17.37
CA VAL A 540 22.88 37.51 16.66
C VAL A 540 22.39 38.64 17.55
N GLY A 541 22.45 39.88 17.05
CA GLY A 541 21.74 41.02 17.65
C GLY A 541 20.27 40.99 17.21
N LEU A 542 19.35 41.19 18.15
CA LEU A 542 17.90 41.12 17.93
C LEU A 542 17.29 42.50 17.73
#